data_AF-A0A182EZJ3-F1
#
_entry.id   AF-A0A182EZJ3-F1
#
_cell.length_a   1.000
_cell.length_b   1.000
_cell.length_c   1.000
_cell.angle_alpha   90.00
_cell.angle_beta   90.00
_cell.angle_gamma   90.00
#
_symmetry.space_group_name_H-M   'P 1'
#
loop_
_entity.id
_entity.type
_entity.pdbx_description
1 polymer ?
#
loop_
_entity_poly.entity_id
_entity_poly.type
_entity_poly.pdbx_seq_one_letter_code
_entity_poly.pdbx_strand_id
1 'polypeptide(L)'
;EVLLSKIEDLCRAENEAGTTSVRMEIFELQGHPYFVGVQFHPEYLSHPLQPSPPFFGLICAASGQLESFLRGSKIPSPMNILKAAENYVNVYIFCYLFLGTY
;
A
#
# COMPACT_ATOMS: atom_id res chain seq x y z
N GLU A 1 -13.17 3.69 24.40
CA GLU A 1 -13.97 2.60 25.01
C GLU A 1 -14.76 1.78 23.98
N VAL A 2 -15.48 2.38 23.02
CA VAL A 2 -16.32 1.68 22.02
C VAL A 2 -15.58 0.68 21.10
N LEU A 3 -14.29 0.91 20.82
CA LEU A 3 -13.53 0.06 19.88
C LEU A 3 -13.11 -1.27 20.50
N LEU A 4 -12.62 -1.22 21.74
CA LEU A 4 -12.18 -2.41 22.48
C LEU A 4 -13.36 -3.33 22.79
N SER A 5 -14.51 -2.75 23.16
CA SER A 5 -15.74 -3.51 23.37
C SER A 5 -16.19 -4.22 22.09
N LYS A 6 -16.10 -3.55 20.93
CA LYS A 6 -16.53 -4.13 19.64
C LYS A 6 -15.61 -5.26 19.16
N ILE A 7 -14.31 -5.18 19.47
CA ILE A 7 -13.35 -6.26 19.23
C ILE A 7 -13.66 -7.45 20.15
N GLU A 8 -13.91 -7.19 21.45
CA GLU A 8 -14.30 -8.24 22.40
C GLU A 8 -15.62 -8.93 22.02
N ASP A 9 -16.61 -8.17 21.54
CA ASP A 9 -17.92 -8.71 21.11
C ASP A 9 -17.78 -9.62 19.88
N LEU A 10 -16.95 -9.24 18.91
CA LEU A 10 -16.66 -10.04 17.72
C LEU A 10 -15.86 -11.31 18.05
N CYS A 11 -14.97 -11.26 19.04
CA CYS A 11 -14.25 -12.43 19.53
C CYS A 11 -15.14 -13.36 20.38
N ARG A 12 -16.15 -12.85 21.10
CA ARG A 12 -17.06 -13.65 21.94
C ARG A 12 -18.16 -14.39 21.19
N ALA A 13 -18.37 -14.13 19.90
CA ALA A 13 -19.34 -14.85 19.07
C ALA A 13 -18.95 -16.34 18.83
N GLU A 14 -17.79 -16.75 19.31
CA GLU A 14 -17.43 -18.16 19.48
C GLU A 14 -18.36 -18.82 20.48
N ASN A 15 -19.29 -19.68 20.04
CA ASN A 15 -19.70 -20.92 20.73
C ASN A 15 -20.82 -21.71 20.03
N GLU A 16 -21.18 -21.41 18.78
CA GLU A 16 -22.13 -22.25 18.03
C GLU A 16 -21.57 -22.64 16.65
N ALA A 17 -21.13 -23.91 16.57
CA ALA A 17 -20.96 -24.72 15.37
C ALA A 17 -20.17 -24.12 14.17
N GLY A 18 -18.85 -24.37 14.15
CA GLY A 18 -18.13 -24.66 12.90
C GLY A 18 -17.79 -23.49 11.95
N THR A 19 -17.91 -22.24 12.39
CA THR A 19 -17.49 -21.07 11.60
C THR A 19 -16.21 -20.44 12.17
N THR A 20 -15.21 -20.21 11.31
CA THR A 20 -13.92 -19.61 11.67
C THR A 20 -14.11 -18.21 12.27
N SER A 21 -13.44 -17.94 13.40
CA SER A 21 -13.41 -16.62 14.07
C SER A 21 -13.04 -15.49 13.09
N VAL A 22 -13.78 -14.37 13.12
CA VAL A 22 -13.46 -13.19 12.30
C VAL A 22 -12.20 -12.51 12.85
N ARG A 23 -11.11 -12.54 12.09
CA ARG A 23 -9.85 -11.86 12.45
C ARG A 23 -9.79 -10.49 11.80
N MET A 24 -9.51 -9.47 12.61
CA MET A 24 -9.33 -8.10 12.14
C MET A 24 -7.85 -7.87 11.81
N GLU A 25 -7.53 -7.80 10.52
CA GLU A 25 -6.14 -7.67 10.05
C GLU A 25 -5.66 -6.23 9.85
N ILE A 26 -6.61 -5.31 9.65
CA ILE A 26 -6.34 -3.88 9.35
C ILE A 26 -7.26 -3.03 10.23
N PHE A 27 -6.72 -1.95 10.78
CA PHE A 27 -7.50 -0.93 11.48
C PHE A 27 -7.18 0.48 10.96
N GLU A 28 -8.16 1.38 11.08
CA GLU A 28 -8.00 2.81 10.87
C GLU A 28 -8.65 3.60 12.02
N LEU A 29 -8.09 4.78 12.33
CA LEU A 29 -8.67 5.70 13.33
C LEU A 29 -9.31 6.91 12.63
N GLN A 30 -10.61 7.08 12.83
CA GLN A 30 -11.34 8.24 12.33
C GLN A 30 -10.86 9.53 13.00
N GLY A 31 -10.67 10.58 12.19
CA GLY A 31 -10.27 11.91 12.68
C GLY A 31 -8.76 12.16 12.71
N HIS A 32 -7.93 11.18 12.36
CA HIS A 32 -6.49 11.38 12.17
C HIS A 32 -6.13 11.39 10.67
N PRO A 33 -5.26 12.29 10.18
CA PRO A 33 -4.94 12.41 8.75
C PRO A 33 -4.37 11.13 8.12
N TYR A 34 -3.65 10.34 8.91
CA TYR A 34 -3.23 9.00 8.51
C TYR A 34 -2.93 8.16 9.77
N PHE A 35 -3.79 7.18 10.08
CA PHE A 35 -3.58 6.27 11.20
C PHE A 35 -4.09 4.89 10.78
N VAL A 36 -3.17 4.09 10.25
CA VAL A 36 -3.44 2.75 9.74
C VAL A 36 -2.51 1.79 10.47
N GLY A 37 -3.07 0.70 10.98
CA GLY A 37 -2.26 -0.42 11.48
C GLY A 37 -2.67 -1.72 10.83
N VAL A 38 -1.66 -2.57 10.63
CA VAL A 38 -1.78 -3.84 9.93
C VAL A 38 -1.15 -4.93 10.79
N GLN A 39 -1.74 -6.12 10.77
CA GLN A 39 -1.19 -7.28 11.48
C GLN A 39 -0.14 -8.02 10.65
N PHE A 40 -0.23 -7.95 9.31
CA PHE A 40 0.76 -8.52 8.40
C PHE A 40 2.01 -7.62 8.31
N HIS A 41 3.09 -8.17 7.75
CA HIS A 41 4.36 -7.46 7.54
C HIS A 41 4.40 -6.80 6.15
N PRO A 42 4.07 -5.50 6.01
CA PRO A 42 4.10 -4.81 4.72
C PRO A 42 5.51 -4.64 4.15
N GLU A 43 6.56 -4.92 4.94
CA GLU A 43 7.97 -4.90 4.53
C GLU A 43 8.27 -5.93 3.45
N TYR A 44 7.71 -7.13 3.56
CA TYR A 44 8.02 -8.23 2.64
C TYR A 44 7.39 -8.07 1.25
N LEU A 45 6.37 -7.21 1.12
CA LEU A 45 5.66 -6.95 -0.13
C LEU A 45 6.06 -5.63 -0.79
N SER A 46 7.09 -4.95 -0.27
CA SER A 46 7.55 -3.66 -0.78
C SER A 46 8.69 -3.85 -1.79
N HIS A 47 8.55 -3.25 -2.97
CA HIS A 47 9.58 -3.22 -4.01
C HIS A 47 9.99 -1.77 -4.35
N PRO A 48 11.22 -1.52 -4.84
CA PRO A 48 11.69 -0.17 -5.14
C PRO A 48 10.79 0.60 -6.12
N LEU A 49 10.16 -0.11 -7.06
CA LEU A 49 9.26 0.45 -8.08
C LEU A 49 7.78 0.37 -7.68
N GLN A 50 7.47 -0.35 -6.61
CA GLN A 50 6.12 -0.52 -6.10
C GLN A 50 6.21 -0.64 -4.57
N PRO A 51 6.31 0.51 -3.87
CA PRO A 51 6.35 0.53 -2.41
C PRO A 51 5.02 0.02 -1.87
N SER A 52 5.06 -0.64 -0.72
CA SER A 52 3.83 -1.15 -0.11
C SER A 52 2.91 0.01 0.30
N PRO A 53 1.59 -0.13 0.10
CA PRO A 53 0.64 0.96 0.35
C PRO A 53 0.69 1.56 1.77
N PRO A 54 0.90 0.80 2.86
CA PRO A 54 1.00 1.37 4.21
C PRO A 54 2.21 2.31 4.37
N PHE A 55 3.36 1.97 3.78
CA PHE A 55 4.54 2.83 3.87
C PHE A 55 4.43 4.04 2.95
N PHE A 56 3.93 3.84 1.73
CA PHE A 56 3.74 4.95 0.81
C PHE A 56 2.75 5.97 1.35
N GLY A 57 1.61 5.51 1.89
CA GLY A 57 0.61 6.35 2.53
C GLY A 57 1.17 7.13 3.73
N LEU A 58 1.96 6.48 4.58
CA LEU A 58 2.61 7.12 5.73
C LEU A 58 3.54 8.27 5.30
N ILE A 59 4.38 8.05 4.30
CA ILE A 59 5.29 9.08 3.79
C ILE A 59 4.53 10.21 3.11
N CYS A 60 3.49 9.91 2.32
CA CYS A 60 2.65 10.93 1.71
C CYS A 60 1.89 11.76 2.76
N ALA A 61 1.47 11.15 3.87
CA ALA A 61 0.86 11.87 4.98
C ALA A 61 1.87 12.79 5.67
N ALA A 62 3.08 12.28 5.94
CA ALA A 62 4.16 13.05 6.55
C ALA A 62 4.63 14.21 5.67
N SER A 63 4.60 14.06 4.34
CA SER A 63 4.95 15.12 3.38
C SER A 63 3.81 16.09 3.07
N GLY A 64 2.60 15.85 3.60
CA GLY A 64 1.41 16.66 3.30
C GLY A 64 0.86 16.49 1.88
N GLN A 65 1.31 15.46 1.15
CA GLN A 65 0.94 15.20 -0.24
C GLN A 65 -0.17 14.15 -0.38
N LEU A 66 -0.59 13.51 0.72
CA LEU A 66 -1.61 12.46 0.72
C LEU A 66 -2.93 12.90 0.07
N GLU A 67 -3.44 14.07 0.44
CA GLU A 67 -4.68 14.63 -0.14
C GLU A 67 -4.58 14.87 -1.65
N SER A 68 -3.42 15.37 -2.11
CA SER A 68 -3.17 15.61 -3.53
C SER A 68 -3.13 14.29 -4.31
N PHE A 69 -2.50 13.27 -3.72
CA PHE A 69 -2.47 11.90 -4.27
C PHE A 69 -3.86 11.29 -4.41
N LEU A 70 -4.66 11.34 -3.34
CA LEU A 70 -6.02 10.76 -3.33
C LEU A 70 -6.94 11.45 -4.34
N ARG A 71 -6.72 12.75 -4.61
CA ARG A 71 -7.44 13.51 -5.65
C ARG A 71 -6.96 13.21 -7.08
N GLY A 72 -6.03 12.26 -7.26
CA GLY A 72 -5.51 11.88 -8.58
C GLY A 72 -4.51 12.88 -9.17
N SER A 73 -3.99 13.80 -8.37
CA SER A 73 -2.90 14.67 -8.82
C SER A 73 -1.64 13.83 -8.95
N LYS A 74 -0.98 13.88 -10.11
CA LYS A 74 0.30 13.20 -10.32
C LYS A 74 1.33 13.84 -9.37
N ILE A 75 1.63 13.18 -8.25
CA ILE A 75 2.83 13.51 -7.51
C ILE A 75 4.00 13.20 -8.45
N PRO A 76 4.91 14.15 -8.75
CA PRO A 76 6.19 13.81 -9.36
C PRO A 76 6.99 13.03 -8.31
N SER A 77 6.70 11.75 -8.19
CA SER A 77 7.47 10.84 -7.36
C SER A 77 8.76 10.49 -8.12
N PRO A 78 9.90 10.33 -7.43
CA PRO A 78 11.10 9.72 -8.01
C PRO A 78 10.78 8.40 -8.71
N MET A 79 9.75 7.69 -8.25
CA MET A 79 9.19 6.51 -8.90
C MET A 79 8.67 6.72 -10.32
N ASN A 80 8.01 7.84 -10.65
CA ASN A 80 7.60 8.12 -12.03
C ASN A 80 8.82 8.30 -12.94
N ILE A 81 9.90 8.88 -12.41
CA ILE A 81 11.18 9.05 -13.11
C ILE A 81 11.87 7.68 -13.26
N LEU A 82 11.91 6.86 -12.21
CA LEU A 82 12.49 5.51 -12.26
C LEU A 82 11.70 4.56 -13.18
N LYS A 83 10.37 4.62 -13.15
CA LYS A 83 9.51 3.85 -14.05
C LYS A 83 9.62 4.32 -15.51
N ALA A 84 9.80 5.62 -15.74
CA ALA A 84 10.12 6.14 -17.06
C ALA A 84 11.52 5.67 -17.52
N ALA A 85 12.50 5.65 -16.63
CA ALA A 85 13.86 5.17 -16.92
C ALA A 85 13.88 3.66 -17.22
N GLU A 86 13.14 2.82 -16.50
CA GLU A 86 13.05 1.39 -16.79
C GLU A 86 12.30 1.10 -18.09
N ASN A 87 11.22 1.83 -18.39
CA ASN A 87 10.59 1.74 -19.72
C ASN A 87 11.58 2.16 -20.81
N TYR A 88 12.40 3.18 -20.57
CA TYR A 88 13.43 3.58 -21.51
C TYR A 88 14.49 2.49 -21.68
N VAL A 89 14.97 1.87 -20.60
CA VAL A 89 15.97 0.79 -20.64
C VAL A 89 15.40 -0.47 -21.31
N ASN A 90 14.18 -0.89 -20.98
CA ASN A 90 13.53 -2.04 -21.63
C ASN A 90 13.27 -1.76 -23.12
N VAL A 91 12.82 -0.55 -23.47
CA VAL A 91 12.67 -0.14 -24.88
C VAL A 91 14.04 -0.11 -25.56
N TYR A 92 15.10 0.40 -24.92
CA TYR A 92 16.45 0.43 -25.49
C TYR A 92 17.04 -0.96 -25.70
N ILE A 93 16.89 -1.86 -24.72
CA ILE A 93 17.31 -3.26 -24.79
C ILE A 93 16.54 -3.99 -25.87
N PHE A 94 15.22 -3.78 -25.96
CA PHE A 94 14.39 -4.37 -27.02
C PHE A 94 14.79 -3.83 -28.40
N CYS A 95 15.07 -2.53 -28.50
CA CYS A 95 15.56 -1.89 -29.73
C CYS A 95 16.93 -2.46 -30.14
N TYR A 96 17.88 -2.61 -29.21
CA TYR A 96 19.20 -3.17 -29.49
C TYR A 96 19.18 -4.67 -29.83
N LEU A 97 18.30 -5.47 -29.20
CA LEU A 97 18.16 -6.90 -29.49
C LEU A 97 17.39 -7.20 -30.78
N PHE A 98 16.53 -6.30 -31.27
CA PHE A 98 15.76 -6.51 -32.51
C PHE A 98 16.26 -5.70 -33.72
N LEU A 99 16.98 -4.59 -33.54
CA LEU A 99 17.58 -3.81 -34.64
C LEU A 99 19.09 -4.01 -34.78
N GLY A 100 19.72 -4.79 -33.91
CA GLY A 100 21.14 -5.19 -34.00
C GLY A 100 21.42 -6.34 -34.97
N THR A 101 20.41 -6.84 -35.68
CA THR A 101 20.54 -7.87 -36.73
C THR A 101 19.85 -7.42 -38.02
N TYR A 102 20.26 -6.28 -38.58
CA TYR A 102 20.08 -5.93 -40.00
C TYR A 102 21.27 -5.11 -40.48
#